data_AF-A0A936CHX2-F1
#
_entry.id   AF-A0A936CHX2-F1
#
_cell.length_a   1.000
_cell.length_b   1.000
_cell.length_c   1.000
_cell.angle_alpha   90.00
_cell.angle_beta   90.00
_cell.angle_gamma   90.00
#
_symmetry.space_group_name_H-M   'P 1'
#
loop_
_entity.id
_entity.type
_entity.pdbx_description
1 polymer ?
#
loop_
_entity_poly.entity_id
_entity_poly.type
_entity_poly.pdbx_seq_one_letter_code
_entity_poly.pdbx_strand_id
1 'polypeptide(L)'
;MHTPAVLMQKYEAVADISGRMLEAARRDDWDAVIAEEQRVRVHIEQIRACTRAQGEVPLTPAEREAKGRWLRRMLADDAEIRDLAQPWMRRLQDMLSSADNARRIDACYGGLQP
;
A
#
# COMPACT_ATOMS: atom_id res chain seq x y z
N MET A 1 -30.24 -5.74 8.21
CA MET A 1 -29.98 -5.13 6.88
C MET A 1 -28.77 -4.22 7.03
N HIS A 2 -27.60 -4.51 6.43
CA HIS A 2 -26.57 -3.46 6.36
C HIS A 2 -26.95 -2.55 5.19
N THR A 3 -27.04 -1.25 5.46
CA THR A 3 -27.51 -0.24 4.51
C THR A 3 -26.36 0.27 3.63
N PRO A 4 -26.65 0.83 2.44
CA PRO A 4 -25.65 1.50 1.58
C PRO A 4 -24.74 2.48 2.33
N ALA A 5 -25.28 3.16 3.35
CA ALA A 5 -24.54 4.05 4.23
C ALA A 5 -23.37 3.37 4.99
N VAL A 6 -23.56 2.12 5.44
CA VAL A 6 -22.50 1.36 6.13
C VAL A 6 -21.37 0.99 5.17
N LEU A 7 -21.72 0.69 3.91
CA LEU A 7 -20.74 0.43 2.87
C LEU A 7 -19.94 1.70 2.52
N MET A 8 -20.61 2.85 2.43
CA MET A 8 -19.96 4.14 2.19
C MET A 8 -18.99 4.52 3.31
N GLN A 9 -19.40 4.38 4.58
CA GLN A 9 -18.50 4.61 5.73
C GLN A 9 -17.25 3.73 5.68
N LYS A 10 -17.36 2.49 5.18
CA LYS A 10 -16.17 1.62 5.03
C LYS A 10 -15.21 2.12 3.96
N TYR A 11 -15.71 2.62 2.83
CA TYR A 11 -14.86 3.21 1.79
C TYR A 11 -14.17 4.49 2.28
N GLU A 12 -14.90 5.34 3.00
CA GLU A 12 -14.34 6.52 3.64
C GLU A 12 -13.25 6.15 4.66
N ALA A 13 -13.53 5.19 5.55
CA ALA A 13 -12.56 4.71 6.53
C ALA A 13 -11.28 4.16 5.90
N VAL A 14 -11.38 3.45 4.78
CA VAL A 14 -10.20 2.96 4.04
C VAL A 14 -9.38 4.13 3.46
N ALA A 15 -10.04 5.14 2.90
CA ALA A 15 -9.36 6.33 2.40
C ALA A 15 -8.65 7.10 3.52
N ASP A 16 -9.26 7.19 4.71
CA ASP A 16 -8.63 7.83 5.86
C ASP A 16 -7.42 7.03 6.40
N ILE A 17 -7.50 5.69 6.40
CA ILE A 17 -6.35 4.84 6.75
C ILE A 17 -5.21 5.04 5.73
N SER A 18 -5.51 5.08 4.42
CA SER A 18 -4.51 5.33 3.38
C SER A 18 -3.84 6.70 3.54
N GLY A 19 -4.59 7.73 3.94
CA GLY A 19 -4.02 9.03 4.34
C GLY A 19 -3.06 8.94 5.54
N ARG A 20 -3.38 8.16 6.58
CA ARG A 20 -2.46 7.91 7.70
C ARG A 20 -1.20 7.15 7.28
N MET A 21 -1.33 6.18 6.38
CA MET A 21 -0.17 5.49 5.80
C MET A 21 0.73 6.46 5.05
N LEU A 22 0.15 7.41 4.30
CA LEU A 22 0.92 8.44 3.60
C LEU A 22 1.65 9.38 4.58
N GLU A 23 0.98 9.83 5.64
CA GLU A 23 1.62 10.64 6.68
C GLU A 23 2.77 9.91 7.38
N ALA A 24 2.62 8.62 7.66
CA ALA A 24 3.68 7.78 8.20
C ALA A 24 4.85 7.62 7.22
N ALA A 25 4.57 7.36 5.95
CA ALA A 25 5.58 7.24 4.90
C ALA A 25 6.37 8.56 4.72
N ARG A 26 5.69 9.71 4.77
CA ARG A 26 6.34 11.04 4.73
C ARG A 26 7.26 11.31 5.93
N ARG A 27 7.08 10.58 7.03
CA ARG A 27 7.92 10.64 8.24
C ARG A 27 8.98 9.54 8.30
N ASP A 28 9.13 8.74 7.24
CA ASP A 28 9.97 7.53 7.21
C ASP A 28 9.62 6.49 8.29
N ASP A 29 8.39 6.51 8.83
CA ASP A 29 7.91 5.58 9.85
C ASP A 29 7.28 4.35 9.20
N TRP A 30 8.12 3.50 8.62
CA TRP A 30 7.69 2.32 7.86
C TRP A 30 7.00 1.26 8.73
N ASP A 31 7.33 1.18 10.02
CA ASP A 31 6.64 0.32 10.97
C ASP A 31 5.18 0.75 11.15
N ALA A 32 4.92 2.06 11.25
CA ALA A 32 3.57 2.59 11.29
C ALA A 32 2.81 2.37 9.96
N VAL A 33 3.49 2.47 8.81
CA VAL A 33 2.89 2.13 7.49
C VAL A 33 2.40 0.68 7.47
N ILE A 34 3.22 -0.26 7.93
CA ILE A 34 2.87 -1.70 7.99
C ILE A 34 1.72 -1.94 8.97
N ALA A 35 1.72 -1.28 10.13
CA ALA A 35 0.66 -1.40 11.12
C ALA A 35 -0.70 -0.92 10.56
N GLU A 36 -0.72 0.20 9.83
CA GLU A 36 -1.94 0.71 9.19
C GLU A 36 -2.37 -0.16 7.99
N GLU A 37 -1.45 -0.80 7.24
CA GLU A 37 -1.79 -1.73 6.16
C GLU A 37 -2.68 -2.89 6.67
N GLN A 38 -2.37 -3.43 7.85
CA GLN A 38 -3.20 -4.49 8.45
C GLN A 38 -4.63 -4.01 8.70
N ARG A 39 -4.82 -2.74 9.07
CA ARG A 39 -6.14 -2.13 9.29
C ARG A 39 -6.90 -1.98 7.97
N VAL A 40 -6.22 -1.58 6.89
CA VAL A 40 -6.80 -1.55 5.54
C VAL A 40 -7.30 -2.94 5.13
N ARG A 41 -6.46 -3.97 5.33
CA ARG A 41 -6.78 -5.35 4.95
C ARG A 41 -8.07 -5.85 5.61
N VAL A 42 -8.25 -5.58 6.90
CA VAL A 42 -9.49 -5.91 7.63
C VAL A 42 -10.70 -5.21 7.03
N HIS A 43 -10.60 -3.93 6.70
CA HIS A 43 -11.72 -3.17 6.14
C HIS A 43 -12.09 -3.61 4.72
N ILE A 44 -11.09 -3.93 3.88
CA ILE A 44 -11.30 -4.47 2.54
C ILE A 44 -12.03 -5.82 2.62
N GLU A 45 -11.63 -6.71 3.54
CA GLU A 45 -12.32 -7.99 3.71
C GLU A 45 -13.76 -7.83 4.19
N GLN A 46 -14.04 -6.85 5.06
CA GLN A 46 -15.41 -6.53 5.45
C GLN A 46 -16.24 -5.99 4.27
N ILE A 47 -15.67 -5.12 3.43
CA ILE A 47 -16.33 -4.63 2.20
C ILE A 47 -16.66 -5.79 1.26
N ARG A 48 -15.71 -6.72 1.06
CA ARG A 48 -15.89 -7.92 0.24
C ARG A 48 -16.99 -8.82 0.80
N ALA A 49 -17.00 -9.05 2.11
CA ALA A 49 -18.00 -9.86 2.79
C ALA A 49 -19.40 -9.24 2.67
N CYS A 50 -19.54 -7.94 2.90
CA CYS A 50 -20.82 -7.23 2.71
C CYS A 50 -21.32 -7.34 1.27
N THR A 51 -20.44 -7.15 0.29
CA THR A 51 -20.80 -7.20 -1.14
C THR A 51 -21.21 -8.61 -1.57
N ARG A 52 -20.53 -9.67 -1.11
CA ARG A 52 -20.93 -11.06 -1.41
C ARG A 52 -22.26 -11.44 -0.77
N ALA A 53 -22.50 -11.02 0.47
CA ALA A 53 -23.69 -11.40 1.22
C ALA A 53 -24.97 -10.70 0.71
N GLN A 54 -24.84 -9.51 0.12
CA GLN A 54 -25.98 -8.66 -0.26
C GLN A 54 -26.14 -8.47 -1.77
N GLY A 55 -25.20 -8.97 -2.58
CA GLY A 55 -25.12 -8.65 -4.00
C GLY A 55 -24.67 -7.20 -4.23
N GLU A 56 -24.76 -6.74 -5.48
CA GLU A 56 -24.53 -5.33 -5.78
C GLU A 56 -25.59 -4.47 -5.08
N VAL A 57 -25.18 -3.81 -4.00
CA VAL A 57 -26.02 -2.84 -3.31
C VAL A 57 -26.28 -1.68 -4.27
N PRO A 58 -27.54 -1.40 -4.66
CA PRO A 58 -27.82 -0.32 -5.59
C PRO A 58 -27.46 1.02 -4.93
N LEU A 59 -26.49 1.70 -5.53
CA LEU A 59 -26.04 3.01 -5.09
C LEU A 59 -26.77 4.11 -5.87
N THR A 60 -27.15 5.17 -5.16
CA THR A 60 -27.60 6.41 -5.80
C THR A 60 -26.44 7.03 -6.61
N PRO A 61 -26.72 7.90 -7.60
CA PRO A 61 -25.66 8.60 -8.34
C PRO A 61 -24.66 9.34 -7.43
N ALA A 62 -25.17 10.00 -6.38
CA ALA A 62 -24.35 10.72 -5.41
C ALA A 62 -23.41 9.79 -4.61
N GLU A 63 -23.89 8.60 -4.20
CA GLU A 63 -23.06 7.61 -3.50
C GLU A 63 -22.01 6.99 -4.42
N ARG A 64 -22.31 6.77 -5.70
CA ARG A 64 -21.31 6.31 -6.68
C ARG A 64 -20.21 7.34 -6.86
N GLU A 65 -20.58 8.62 -6.93
CA GLU A 65 -19.61 9.71 -7.03
C GLU A 65 -18.73 9.79 -5.78
N ALA A 66 -19.33 9.72 -4.59
CA ALA A 66 -18.60 9.71 -3.31
C ALA A 66 -17.62 8.54 -3.22
N LYS A 67 -18.09 7.32 -3.53
CA LYS A 67 -17.24 6.12 -3.63
C LYS A 67 -16.07 6.33 -4.60
N GLY A 68 -16.34 6.90 -5.78
CA GLY A 68 -15.32 7.20 -6.77
C GLY A 68 -14.30 8.24 -6.32
N ARG A 69 -14.69 9.22 -5.49
CA ARG A 69 -13.77 10.18 -4.88
C ARG A 69 -12.85 9.51 -3.86
N TRP A 70 -13.39 8.70 -2.95
CA TRP A 70 -12.58 7.99 -1.94
C TRP A 70 -11.60 7.00 -2.56
N LEU A 71 -12.03 6.23 -3.58
CA LEU A 71 -11.14 5.31 -4.28
C LEU A 71 -9.98 6.03 -4.98
N ARG A 72 -10.26 7.16 -5.64
CA ARG A 72 -9.21 7.96 -6.29
C ARG A 72 -8.23 8.53 -5.28
N ARG A 73 -8.70 9.00 -4.12
CA ARG A 73 -7.84 9.47 -3.03
C ARG A 73 -6.92 8.36 -2.54
N MET A 74 -7.47 7.20 -2.19
CA MET A 74 -6.68 6.03 -1.77
C MET A 74 -5.61 5.63 -2.80
N LEU A 75 -5.96 5.60 -4.10
CA LEU A 75 -5.00 5.25 -5.15
C LEU A 75 -3.90 6.31 -5.33
N ALA A 76 -4.21 7.59 -5.12
CA ALA A 76 -3.23 8.67 -5.16
C ALA A 76 -2.28 8.60 -3.96
N ASP A 77 -2.82 8.35 -2.76
CA ASP A 77 -2.04 8.17 -1.53
C ASP A 77 -1.10 6.95 -1.68
N ASP A 78 -1.59 5.82 -2.19
CA ASP A 78 -0.79 4.61 -2.46
C ASP A 78 0.32 4.84 -3.51
N ALA A 79 0.06 5.69 -4.52
CA ALA A 79 1.07 6.05 -5.52
C ALA A 79 2.19 6.88 -4.88
N GLU A 80 1.85 7.86 -4.05
CA GLU A 80 2.83 8.69 -3.36
C GLU A 80 3.65 7.89 -2.33
N ILE A 81 3.02 6.98 -1.58
CA ILE A 81 3.74 6.06 -0.67
C ILE A 81 4.78 5.23 -1.46
N ARG A 82 4.42 4.74 -2.65
CA ARG A 82 5.34 3.99 -3.51
C ARG A 82 6.48 4.86 -4.00
N ASP A 83 6.22 6.10 -4.37
CA ASP A 83 7.25 7.05 -4.81
C ASP A 83 8.22 7.41 -3.68
N LEU A 84 7.75 7.48 -2.43
CA LEU A 84 8.59 7.63 -1.24
C LEU A 84 9.42 6.36 -0.95
N ALA A 85 8.86 5.18 -1.20
CA ALA A 85 9.55 3.92 -0.96
C ALA A 85 10.56 3.51 -2.06
N GLN A 86 10.32 3.89 -3.31
CA GLN A 86 11.15 3.45 -4.43
C GLN A 86 12.63 3.90 -4.39
N PRO A 87 12.99 5.11 -3.95
CA PRO A 87 14.37 5.58 -3.92
C PRO A 87 15.27 4.73 -3.01
N TRP A 88 14.81 4.41 -1.80
CA TRP A 88 15.60 3.61 -0.86
C TRP A 88 15.72 2.15 -1.33
N MET A 89 14.70 1.63 -1.99
CA MET A 89 14.66 0.27 -2.51
C MET A 89 15.59 0.08 -3.72
N ARG A 90 15.66 1.10 -4.61
CA ARG A 90 16.69 1.16 -5.67
C ARG A 90 18.10 1.21 -5.06
N ARG A 91 18.33 2.06 -4.07
CA ARG A 91 19.63 2.15 -3.37
C ARG A 91 20.04 0.82 -2.72
N LEU A 92 19.10 0.10 -2.12
CA LEU A 92 19.36 -1.21 -1.53
C LEU A 92 19.73 -2.24 -2.61
N GLN A 93 19.04 -2.24 -3.76
CA GLN A 93 19.38 -3.09 -4.91
C GLN A 93 20.77 -2.77 -5.48
N ASP A 94 21.14 -1.49 -5.58
CA ASP A 94 22.48 -1.07 -6.00
C ASP A 94 23.56 -1.54 -5.00
N MET A 95 23.29 -1.43 -3.70
CA MET A 95 24.23 -1.90 -2.67
C MET A 95 24.40 -3.43 -2.70
N LEU A 96 23.30 -4.18 -2.85
CA LEU A 96 23.34 -5.65 -2.94
C LEU A 96 24.05 -6.12 -4.21
N SER A 97 23.75 -5.51 -5.35
CA SER A 97 24.41 -5.84 -6.63
C SER A 97 25.89 -5.47 -6.62
N SER A 98 26.27 -4.35 -6.00
CA SER A 98 27.68 -3.98 -5.80
C SER A 98 28.41 -4.96 -4.89
N ALA A 99 27.77 -5.44 -3.81
CA ALA A 99 28.36 -6.42 -2.90
C ALA A 99 28.55 -7.78 -3.57
N ASP A 100 27.58 -8.22 -4.38
CA ASP A 100 27.69 -9.46 -5.17
C ASP A 100 28.77 -9.35 -6.24
N ASN A 101 28.90 -8.19 -6.89
CA ASN A 101 29.98 -7.95 -7.85
C ASN A 101 31.36 -7.97 -7.18
N ALA A 102 31.50 -7.36 -5.98
CA ALA A 102 32.75 -7.38 -5.22
C ALA A 102 33.17 -8.81 -4.83
N ARG A 103 32.22 -9.64 -4.37
CA ARG A 103 32.50 -11.06 -4.05
C ARG A 103 32.93 -11.87 -5.27
N ARG A 104 32.33 -11.60 -6.44
CA ARG A 104 32.70 -12.28 -7.70
C ARG A 104 34.12 -11.92 -8.14
N ILE A 105 34.50 -10.65 -8.03
CA ILE A 105 35.85 -10.18 -8.34
C ILE A 105 36.85 -10.84 -7.39
N ASP A 106 36.58 -10.84 -6.08
CA ASP A 106 37.42 -11.48 -5.07
C ASP A 106 37.63 -12.98 -5.33
N ALA A 107 36.57 -13.71 -5.71
CA ALA A 107 36.66 -15.12 -6.07
C ALA A 107 37.51 -15.40 -7.32
N CYS A 108 37.55 -14.47 -8.29
CA CYS A 108 38.39 -14.61 -9.49
C CYS A 108 39.87 -14.32 -9.22
N TYR A 109 40.18 -13.38 -8.32
CA TYR A 109 41.56 -13.02 -7.97
C TYR A 109 42.14 -13.82 -6.80
N GLY A 110 41.31 -14.42 -5.94
CA GLY A 110 41.73 -15.30 -4.84
C GLY A 110 42.22 -16.69 -5.28
N GLY A 111 41.98 -17.08 -6.55
CA GLY A 111 42.54 -18.30 -7.15
C GLY A 111 43.97 -18.14 -7.71
N LEU A 112 44.53 -16.92 -7.65
CA LEU A 112 45.89 -16.59 -8.07
C LEU A 112 46.72 -16.20 -6.85
N GLN A 113 47.00 -17.16 -5.97
CA GLN A 113 48.16 -17.07 -5.07
C GLN A 113 49.29 -17.94 -5.65
N PRO A 114 50.53 -17.43 -5.72
CA PRO A 114 51.66 -18.15 -6.31
C PRO A 114 52.08 -19.38 -5.49
#